data_AF-A0A1Q2L1H5-F1
#
_entry.id   AF-A0A1Q2L1H5-F1
#
_cell.length_a   1.000
_cell.length_b   1.000
_cell.length_c   1.000
_cell.angle_alpha   90.00
_cell.angle_beta   90.00
_cell.angle_gamma   90.00
#
_symmetry.space_group_name_H-M   'P 1'
#
loop_
_entity.id
_entity.type
_entity.pdbx_description
1 polymer ?
#
loop_
_entity_poly.entity_id
_entity_poly.type
_entity_poly.pdbx_seq_one_letter_code
_entity_poly.pdbx_strand_id
1 'polypeptide(L)'
;MNIRTLTAAAMFMSLSAVGGMLKLPVGPSSIAFDSFPALVAVLFLSAPVAGIVGAGGHLLSALYGGMPLGPFHFLIAAEMFIVVFGFAKLNEIGIPGLKWLFFVLGNGIIAAVPFYFLLSPAFFFAAVPGLLLAAAGNALAAGLVLPVLLNRKSRDKTCGMH
;
A
#
# COMPACT_ATOMS: atom_id res chain seq x y z
N MET A 1 -11.38 -18.08 -5.08
CA MET A 1 -9.93 -17.82 -4.95
C MET A 1 -9.22 -19.16 -4.82
N ASN A 2 -8.12 -19.40 -5.55
CA ASN A 2 -7.37 -20.65 -5.43
C ASN A 2 -6.28 -20.56 -4.36
N ILE A 3 -5.69 -21.71 -4.00
CA ILE A 3 -4.67 -21.76 -2.93
C ILE A 3 -3.44 -20.91 -3.23
N ARG A 4 -2.99 -20.86 -4.50
CA ARG A 4 -1.81 -20.05 -4.90
C ARG A 4 -2.07 -18.56 -4.67
N THR A 5 -3.26 -18.07 -5.05
CA THR A 5 -3.67 -16.68 -4.82
C THR A 5 -3.77 -16.37 -3.34
N LEU A 6 -4.36 -17.27 -2.54
CA LEU A 6 -4.46 -17.10 -1.10
C LEU A 6 -3.08 -17.04 -0.43
N THR A 7 -2.18 -17.97 -0.77
CA THR A 7 -0.81 -18.00 -0.24
C THR A 7 -0.05 -16.74 -0.62
N ALA A 8 -0.12 -16.30 -1.88
CA ALA A 8 0.54 -15.06 -2.31
C ALA A 8 -0.03 -13.84 -1.57
N ALA A 9 -1.35 -13.74 -1.41
CA ALA A 9 -1.96 -12.66 -0.64
C ALA A 9 -1.48 -12.66 0.82
N ALA A 10 -1.43 -13.83 1.47
CA ALA A 10 -0.91 -13.96 2.83
C ALA A 10 0.56 -13.55 2.93
N MET A 11 1.40 -13.96 1.98
CA MET A 11 2.81 -13.55 1.94
C MET A 11 2.96 -12.03 1.81
N PHE A 12 2.21 -11.38 0.91
CA PHE A 12 2.28 -9.93 0.78
C PHE A 12 1.75 -9.20 2.02
N MET A 13 0.68 -9.69 2.66
CA MET A 13 0.21 -9.14 3.93
C MET A 13 1.27 -9.26 5.04
N SER A 14 1.97 -10.39 5.12
CA SER A 14 3.07 -10.57 6.06
C SER A 14 4.24 -9.64 5.76
N LEU A 15 4.60 -9.46 4.48
CA LEU A 15 5.60 -8.48 4.07
C LEU A 15 5.18 -7.05 4.44
N SER A 16 3.90 -6.70 4.31
CA SER A 16 3.36 -5.42 4.75
C SER A 16 3.48 -5.23 6.26
N ALA A 17 3.21 -6.28 7.05
CA ALA A 17 3.41 -6.23 8.50
C ALA A 17 4.89 -5.96 8.85
N VAL A 18 5.83 -6.68 8.21
CA VAL A 18 7.27 -6.45 8.38
C VAL A 18 7.68 -5.05 7.91
N GLY A 19 7.18 -4.58 6.77
CA GLY A 19 7.41 -3.22 6.27
C GLY A 19 6.88 -2.14 7.22
N GLY A 20 5.79 -2.42 7.93
CA GLY A 20 5.25 -1.59 8.99
C GLY A 20 6.16 -1.44 10.22
N MET A 21 7.00 -2.45 10.48
CA MET A 21 8.01 -2.43 11.54
C MET A 21 9.23 -1.59 11.15
N LEU A 22 9.50 -1.48 9.85
CA LEU A 22 10.58 -0.65 9.30
C LEU A 22 10.14 0.82 9.32
N LYS A 23 10.26 1.47 10.47
CA LYS A 23 9.95 2.89 10.65
C LYS A 23 11.19 3.74 10.41
N LEU A 24 11.22 4.45 9.29
CA LEU A 24 12.27 5.44 9.04
C LEU A 24 11.89 6.76 9.72
N PRO A 25 12.72 7.28 10.65
CA PRO A 25 12.45 8.56 11.29
C PRO A 25 12.60 9.70 10.27
N VAL A 26 11.59 10.56 10.20
CA VAL A 26 11.57 11.78 9.36
C VAL A 26 11.03 12.94 10.20
N GLY A 27 11.96 13.68 10.80
CA GLY A 27 11.67 14.76 11.74
C GLY A 27 10.88 14.25 12.95
N PRO A 28 9.73 14.87 13.31
CA PRO A 28 8.89 14.42 14.41
C PRO A 28 8.02 13.20 14.05
N SER A 29 8.05 12.73 12.80
CA SER A 29 7.21 11.64 12.29
C SER A 29 8.07 10.43 11.88
N SER A 30 7.41 9.32 11.51
CA SER A 30 8.10 8.17 10.92
C SER A 30 7.33 7.63 9.72
N ILE A 31 8.06 7.12 8.73
CA ILE A 31 7.49 6.45 7.55
C ILE A 31 7.48 4.95 7.81
N ALA A 32 6.28 4.36 7.76
CA ALA A 32 6.10 2.91 7.71
C ALA A 32 5.92 2.45 6.26
N PHE A 33 6.49 1.29 5.90
CA PHE A 33 6.43 0.74 4.53
C PHE A 33 5.38 -0.37 4.37
N ASP A 34 4.24 -0.25 5.04
CA ASP A 34 3.20 -1.28 5.04
C ASP A 34 2.42 -1.36 3.72
N SER A 35 2.35 -0.27 2.96
CA SER A 35 1.63 -0.23 1.68
C SER A 35 2.48 -0.72 0.50
N PHE A 36 3.80 -0.65 0.60
CA PHE A 36 4.76 -1.00 -0.45
C PHE A 36 4.54 -2.44 -0.98
N PRO A 37 4.46 -3.48 -0.13
CA PRO A 37 4.23 -4.84 -0.61
C PRO A 37 2.89 -5.01 -1.33
N ALA A 38 1.84 -4.30 -0.90
CA ALA A 38 0.54 -4.31 -1.56
C ALA A 38 0.60 -3.69 -2.97
N LEU A 39 1.39 -2.63 -3.17
CA LEU A 39 1.65 -2.05 -4.48
C LEU A 39 2.41 -3.00 -5.41
N VAL A 40 3.33 -3.80 -4.87
CA VAL A 40 4.04 -4.83 -5.65
C VAL A 40 3.12 -5.99 -6.00
N ALA A 41 2.19 -6.34 -5.11
CA ALA A 41 1.27 -7.46 -5.27
C ALA A 41 0.40 -7.37 -6.53
N VAL A 42 0.18 -6.17 -7.08
CA VAL A 42 -0.61 -5.97 -8.32
C VAL A 42 -0.01 -6.66 -9.55
N LEU A 43 1.27 -7.04 -9.53
CA LEU A 43 1.87 -7.82 -10.60
C LEU A 43 1.46 -9.30 -10.59
N PHE A 44 0.94 -9.78 -9.46
CA PHE A 44 0.68 -11.19 -9.18
C PHE A 44 -0.78 -11.48 -8.85
N LEU A 45 -1.51 -10.49 -8.35
CA LEU A 45 -2.86 -10.60 -7.84
C LEU A 45 -3.82 -9.70 -8.61
N SER A 46 -5.10 -10.08 -8.67
CA SER A 46 -6.14 -9.23 -9.23
C SER A 46 -6.41 -8.01 -8.33
N ALA A 47 -6.95 -6.94 -8.90
CA ALA A 47 -7.21 -5.71 -8.16
C ALA A 47 -7.97 -5.88 -6.82
N PRO A 48 -9.07 -6.67 -6.72
CA PRO A 48 -9.73 -6.90 -5.43
C PRO A 48 -8.81 -7.55 -4.39
N VAL A 49 -8.00 -8.52 -4.82
CA VAL A 49 -7.11 -9.25 -3.91
C VAL A 49 -5.94 -8.37 -3.48
N ALA A 50 -5.39 -7.54 -4.37
CA ALA A 50 -4.38 -6.54 -4.00
C ALA A 50 -4.92 -5.51 -2.99
N GLY A 51 -6.17 -5.07 -3.16
CA GLY A 51 -6.87 -4.23 -2.17
C GLY A 51 -6.95 -4.91 -0.80
N ILE A 52 -7.35 -6.19 -0.75
CA ILE A 52 -7.38 -6.97 0.51
C ILE A 52 -5.99 -7.04 1.14
N VAL A 53 -4.95 -7.24 0.33
CA VAL A 53 -3.57 -7.23 0.81
C VAL A 53 -3.20 -5.89 1.45
N GLY A 54 -3.59 -4.77 0.84
CA GLY A 54 -3.38 -3.43 1.40
C GLY A 54 -4.08 -3.25 2.75
N ALA A 55 -5.37 -3.60 2.83
CA ALA A 55 -6.14 -3.50 4.07
C ALA A 55 -5.61 -4.41 5.19
N GLY A 56 -5.40 -5.69 4.88
CA GLY A 56 -4.91 -6.66 5.84
C GLY A 56 -3.48 -6.37 6.28
N GLY A 57 -2.62 -5.96 5.34
CA GLY A 57 -1.26 -5.51 5.63
C GLY A 57 -1.23 -4.32 6.58
N HIS A 58 -2.08 -3.31 6.36
CA HIS A 58 -2.21 -2.16 7.25
C HIS A 58 -2.70 -2.58 8.65
N LEU A 59 -3.72 -3.43 8.75
CA LEU A 59 -4.21 -3.90 10.06
C LEU A 59 -3.14 -4.68 10.82
N LEU A 60 -2.41 -5.58 10.18
CA LEU A 60 -1.34 -6.35 10.82
C LEU A 60 -0.20 -5.43 11.29
N SER A 61 0.20 -4.48 10.44
CA SER A 61 1.17 -3.43 10.77
C SER A 61 0.72 -2.60 11.98
N ALA A 62 -0.53 -2.14 11.97
CA ALA A 62 -1.10 -1.31 13.04
C ALA A 62 -1.25 -2.08 14.36
N LEU A 63 -1.66 -3.35 14.31
CA LEU A 63 -1.73 -4.25 15.47
C LEU A 63 -0.35 -4.40 16.13
N TYR A 64 0.68 -4.67 15.33
CA TYR A 64 2.05 -4.75 15.85
C TYR A 64 2.54 -3.38 16.37
N GLY A 65 2.15 -2.30 15.72
CA GLY A 65 2.45 -0.93 16.11
C GLY A 65 1.70 -0.42 17.35
N GLY A 66 0.83 -1.24 17.97
CA GLY A 66 0.10 -0.89 19.18
C GLY A 66 -1.20 -0.11 18.96
N MET A 67 -1.68 0.02 17.71
CA MET A 67 -2.93 0.69 17.33
C MET A 67 -3.12 2.09 17.97
N PRO A 68 -2.25 3.09 17.68
CA PRO A 68 -2.32 4.40 18.33
C PRO A 68 -3.66 5.14 18.13
N LEU A 69 -4.33 4.91 16.99
CA LEU A 69 -5.66 5.46 16.70
C LEU A 69 -6.80 4.49 17.05
N GLY A 70 -6.49 3.37 17.71
CA GLY A 70 -7.45 2.36 18.12
C GLY A 70 -8.31 1.85 16.94
N PRO A 71 -9.64 1.75 17.10
CA PRO A 71 -10.54 1.22 16.07
C PRO A 71 -10.52 1.95 14.73
N PHE A 72 -10.01 3.19 14.67
CA PHE A 72 -9.92 3.92 13.40
C PHE A 72 -9.05 3.22 12.36
N HIS A 73 -8.14 2.32 12.75
CA HIS A 73 -7.36 1.52 11.81
C HIS A 73 -8.22 0.60 10.93
N PHE A 74 -9.43 0.23 11.34
CA PHE A 74 -10.37 -0.49 10.46
C PHE A 74 -10.91 0.41 9.33
N LEU A 75 -11.14 1.69 9.63
CA LEU A 75 -11.50 2.69 8.60
C LEU A 75 -10.32 2.92 7.65
N ILE A 76 -9.12 3.12 8.18
CA ILE A 76 -7.91 3.31 7.37
C ILE A 76 -7.63 2.07 6.50
N ALA A 77 -7.87 0.87 7.04
CA ALA A 77 -7.75 -0.36 6.25
C ALA A 77 -8.75 -0.41 5.08
N ALA A 78 -9.97 0.08 5.27
CA ALA A 78 -10.95 0.19 4.18
C ALA A 78 -10.52 1.26 3.15
N GLU A 79 -9.96 2.38 3.58
CA GLU A 79 -9.40 3.40 2.67
C GLU A 79 -8.21 2.84 1.88
N MET A 80 -7.31 2.13 2.55
CA MET A 80 -6.18 1.41 1.96
C MET A 80 -6.64 0.39 0.91
N PHE A 81 -7.71 -0.36 1.20
CA PHE A 81 -8.33 -1.25 0.21
C PHE A 81 -8.69 -0.49 -1.06
N ILE A 82 -9.42 0.62 -0.94
CA ILE A 82 -9.90 1.41 -2.07
C ILE A 82 -8.73 1.98 -2.87
N VAL A 83 -7.73 2.54 -2.19
CA VAL A 83 -6.56 3.15 -2.82
C VAL A 83 -5.71 2.10 -3.55
N VAL A 84 -5.44 0.95 -2.94
CA VAL A 84 -4.65 -0.12 -3.59
C VAL A 84 -5.45 -0.79 -4.71
N PHE A 85 -6.76 -0.98 -4.55
CA PHE A 85 -7.64 -1.45 -5.61
C PHE A 85 -7.59 -0.52 -6.83
N GLY A 86 -7.73 0.79 -6.61
CA GLY A 86 -7.66 1.81 -7.66
C GLY A 86 -6.29 1.83 -8.33
N PHE A 87 -5.20 1.73 -7.55
CA PHE A 87 -3.85 1.59 -8.09
C PHE A 87 -3.71 0.37 -9.01
N ALA A 88 -4.24 -0.79 -8.58
CA ALA A 88 -4.21 -2.01 -9.37
C ALA A 88 -5.03 -1.87 -10.66
N LYS A 89 -6.20 -1.23 -10.62
CA LYS A 89 -7.00 -0.94 -11.82
C LYS A 89 -6.29 -0.01 -12.79
N LEU A 90 -5.67 1.05 -12.30
CA LEU A 90 -4.87 1.95 -13.15
C LEU A 90 -3.64 1.24 -13.73
N ASN A 91 -3.06 0.29 -13.00
CA ASN A 91 -2.00 -0.58 -13.50
C ASN A 91 -2.48 -1.53 -14.62
N GLU A 92 -3.69 -2.09 -14.51
CA GLU A 92 -4.30 -2.93 -15.55
C GLU A 92 -4.57 -2.15 -16.85
N ILE A 93 -4.99 -0.89 -16.75
CA ILE A 93 -5.25 -0.01 -17.90
C ILE A 93 -3.94 0.40 -18.61
N GLY A 94 -2.80 0.33 -17.91
CA GLY A 94 -1.48 0.55 -18.50
C GLY A 94 -1.09 2.02 -18.67
N ILE A 95 -1.75 2.95 -17.96
CA ILE A 95 -1.40 4.38 -18.00
C ILE A 95 -0.21 4.61 -17.05
N PRO A 96 1.01 4.87 -17.57
CA PRO A 96 2.18 5.13 -16.73
C PRO A 96 1.99 6.45 -15.96
N GLY A 97 2.49 6.52 -14.73
CA GLY A 97 2.42 7.74 -13.91
C GLY A 97 1.11 7.93 -13.14
N LEU A 98 -0.06 7.76 -13.78
CA LEU A 98 -1.36 8.06 -13.16
C LEU A 98 -1.63 7.22 -11.91
N LYS A 99 -1.30 5.93 -11.93
CA LYS A 99 -1.41 5.05 -10.76
C LYS A 99 -0.61 5.58 -9.56
N TRP A 100 0.59 6.11 -9.80
CA TRP A 100 1.46 6.63 -8.75
C TRP A 100 0.89 7.91 -8.14
N LEU A 101 0.44 8.83 -8.99
CA LEU A 101 -0.21 10.05 -8.53
C LEU A 101 -1.48 9.72 -7.72
N PHE A 102 -2.31 8.81 -8.22
CA PHE A 102 -3.51 8.34 -7.53
C PHE A 102 -3.18 7.77 -6.15
N PHE A 103 -2.16 6.91 -6.04
CA PHE A 103 -1.76 6.34 -4.75
C PHE A 103 -1.25 7.40 -3.79
N VAL A 104 -0.36 8.29 -4.23
CA VAL A 104 0.24 9.31 -3.35
C VAL A 104 -0.81 10.28 -2.84
N LEU A 105 -1.70 10.77 -3.70
CA LEU A 105 -2.78 11.68 -3.29
C LEU A 105 -3.87 10.93 -2.49
N GLY A 106 -4.22 9.72 -2.93
CA GLY A 106 -5.21 8.86 -2.29
C GLY A 106 -4.85 8.53 -0.85
N ASN A 107 -3.63 8.03 -0.64
CA ASN A 107 -3.16 7.62 0.68
C ASN A 107 -2.61 8.79 1.52
N GLY A 108 -2.04 9.80 0.87
CA GLY A 108 -1.40 10.93 1.56
C GLY A 108 -2.34 12.06 1.97
N ILE A 109 -3.42 12.29 1.23
CA ILE A 109 -4.35 13.40 1.46
C ILE A 109 -5.78 12.91 1.62
N ILE A 110 -6.28 12.14 0.64
CA ILE A 110 -7.71 11.78 0.58
C ILE A 110 -8.10 10.88 1.77
N ALA A 111 -7.28 9.90 2.12
CA ALA A 111 -7.49 9.04 3.30
C ALA A 111 -7.46 9.83 4.62
N ALA A 112 -6.85 11.01 4.68
CA ALA A 112 -6.89 11.84 5.88
C ALA A 112 -8.21 12.60 6.03
N VAL A 113 -8.97 12.81 4.95
CA VAL A 113 -10.15 13.69 4.93
C VAL A 113 -11.21 13.29 5.96
N PRO A 114 -11.57 12.00 6.15
CA PRO A 114 -12.54 11.64 7.19
C PRO A 114 -12.10 12.07 8.60
N PHE A 115 -10.79 12.07 8.88
CA PHE A 115 -10.25 12.47 10.18
C PHE A 115 -10.29 13.98 10.45
N TYR A 116 -10.49 14.81 9.42
CA TYR A 116 -10.82 16.22 9.59
C TYR A 116 -12.12 16.38 10.40
N PHE A 117 -13.12 15.52 10.11
CA PHE A 117 -14.44 15.56 10.73
C PHE A 117 -14.54 14.66 11.97
N LEU A 118 -13.89 13.49 11.94
CA LEU A 118 -13.97 12.51 13.03
C LEU A 118 -13.10 12.85 14.24
N LEU A 119 -11.97 13.54 14.03
CA LEU A 119 -11.05 13.93 15.10
C LEU A 119 -10.98 15.46 15.25
N SER A 120 -10.34 16.14 14.29
CA SER A 120 -10.31 17.61 14.24
C SER A 120 -9.61 18.13 12.99
N PRO A 121 -9.83 19.40 12.60
CA PRO A 121 -9.03 20.08 11.59
C PRO A 121 -7.53 20.09 11.94
N ALA A 122 -7.18 20.28 13.21
CA ALA A 122 -5.79 20.29 13.67
C ALA A 122 -5.10 18.94 13.44
N PHE A 123 -5.77 17.83 13.73
CA PHE A 123 -5.27 16.49 13.45
C PHE A 123 -5.01 16.30 11.95
N PHE A 124 -5.97 16.69 11.09
CA PHE A 124 -5.82 16.59 9.63
C PHE A 124 -4.57 17.32 9.13
N PHE A 125 -4.42 18.62 9.46
CA PHE A 125 -3.27 19.40 8.99
C PHE A 125 -1.93 18.92 9.57
N ALA A 126 -1.94 18.33 10.77
CA ALA A 126 -0.74 17.72 11.34
C ALA A 126 -0.38 16.37 10.70
N ALA A 127 -1.38 15.56 10.31
CA ALA A 127 -1.17 14.22 9.77
C ALA A 127 -0.76 14.23 8.28
N VAL A 128 -1.35 15.11 7.47
CA VAL A 128 -1.17 15.12 6.01
C VAL A 128 0.30 15.17 5.56
N PRO A 129 1.19 16.01 6.14
CA PRO A 129 2.60 16.01 5.74
C PRO A 129 3.28 14.65 5.96
N GLY A 130 3.02 14.01 7.11
CA GLY A 130 3.56 12.68 7.42
C GLY A 130 3.00 11.60 6.50
N LEU A 131 1.69 11.63 6.22
CA LEU A 131 1.03 10.69 5.32
C LEU A 131 1.51 10.84 3.87
N LEU A 132 1.72 12.06 3.39
CA LEU A 132 2.30 12.31 2.06
C LEU A 132 3.72 11.75 1.94
N LEU A 133 4.57 11.98 2.96
CA LEU A 133 5.93 11.43 2.99
C LEU A 133 5.90 9.89 3.02
N ALA A 134 5.02 9.30 3.83
CA ALA A 134 4.86 7.86 3.90
C ALA A 134 4.36 7.27 2.56
N ALA A 135 3.34 7.88 1.95
CA ALA A 135 2.84 7.46 0.66
C ALA A 135 3.90 7.59 -0.45
N ALA A 136 4.65 8.69 -0.49
CA ALA A 136 5.75 8.86 -1.42
C ALA A 136 6.86 7.81 -1.22
N GLY A 137 7.24 7.52 0.03
CA GLY A 137 8.22 6.49 0.35
C GLY A 137 7.79 5.09 -0.10
N ASN A 138 6.53 4.71 0.19
CA ASN A 138 5.96 3.43 -0.25
C ASN A 138 5.89 3.34 -1.79
N ALA A 139 5.47 4.41 -2.44
CA ALA A 139 5.42 4.49 -3.90
C ALA A 139 6.81 4.37 -4.52
N LEU A 140 7.81 5.06 -3.95
CA LEU A 140 9.19 5.00 -4.40
C LEU A 140 9.77 3.58 -4.24
N ALA A 141 9.61 2.96 -3.06
CA ALA A 141 10.06 1.59 -2.83
C ALA A 141 9.42 0.61 -3.84
N ALA A 142 8.11 0.74 -4.10
CA ALA A 142 7.43 -0.06 -5.11
C ALA A 142 7.96 0.23 -6.53
N GLY A 143 8.17 1.50 -6.87
CA GLY A 143 8.67 1.95 -8.17
C GLY A 143 10.08 1.45 -8.47
N LEU A 144 10.92 1.25 -7.46
CA LEU A 144 12.26 0.68 -7.61
C LEU A 144 12.22 -0.85 -7.84
N VAL A 145 11.27 -1.54 -7.20
CA VAL A 145 11.18 -3.01 -7.25
C VAL A 145 10.40 -3.53 -8.46
N LEU A 146 9.31 -2.86 -8.85
CA LEU A 146 8.43 -3.30 -9.93
C LEU A 146 9.16 -3.54 -11.27
N PRO A 147 10.07 -2.67 -11.76
CA PRO A 147 10.76 -2.87 -13.03
C PRO A 147 11.64 -4.13 -13.03
N VAL A 148 12.32 -4.42 -11.93
CA VAL A 148 13.17 -5.61 -11.77
C VAL A 148 12.33 -6.88 -11.89
N LEU A 149 11.16 -6.89 -11.24
CA LEU A 149 10.24 -8.03 -11.28
C LEU A 149 9.59 -8.21 -12.66
N LEU A 150 9.22 -7.12 -13.33
CA LEU A 150 8.66 -7.15 -14.68
C LEU A 150 9.66 -7.74 -15.70
N ASN A 151 10.92 -7.31 -15.63
CA ASN A 151 11.99 -7.85 -16.48
C ASN A 151 12.17 -9.35 -16.30
N ARG A 152 12.11 -9.85 -15.06
CA ARG A 152 12.20 -11.28 -14.77
C ARG A 152 10.98 -12.05 -15.29
N LYS A 153 9.77 -11.53 -15.07
CA LYS A 153 8.52 -12.12 -15.55
C LYS A 153 8.48 -12.24 -17.08
N SER A 154 9.09 -11.30 -17.80
CA SER A 154 9.24 -11.39 -19.25
C SER A 154 10.20 -12.51 -19.68
N ARG A 155 11.33 -12.68 -18.98
CA ARG A 155 12.33 -13.73 -19.29
C ARG A 155 11.82 -15.14 -19.03
N ASP A 156 11.09 -15.34 -17.93
CA ASP A 156 10.53 -16.67 -17.60
C ASP A 156 9.49 -17.11 -18.64
N LYS A 157 8.71 -16.18 -19.19
CA LYS A 157 7.78 -16.47 -20.29
C LYS A 157 8.49 -16.86 -21.58
N THR A 158 9.62 -16.24 -21.92
CA THR A 158 10.38 -16.61 -23.12
C THR A 158 11.15 -17.92 -22.96
N CYS A 159 11.62 -18.26 -21.75
CA CYS A 159 12.29 -19.54 -21.50
C CYS A 159 11.32 -20.74 -21.39
N GLY A 160 10.08 -20.53 -20.95
CA GLY A 160 9.07 -21.60 -20.85
C GLY A 160 8.36 -21.96 -22.16
N MET A 161 8.79 -21.39 -23.30
CA MET A 161 8.29 -21.69 -24.65
C MET A 161 9.21 -22.62 -25.46
N HIS A 162 10.26 -23.14 -24.82
CA HIS A 162 11.13 -24.22 -25.33
C HIS A 162 10.89 -25.48 -24.51
#